data_AF-A0A168DQE1-F1
#
_entry.id   AF-A0A168DQE1-F1
#
_cell.length_a   1.000
_cell.length_b   1.000
_cell.length_c   1.000
_cell.angle_alpha   90.00
_cell.angle_beta   90.00
_cell.angle_gamma   90.00
#
_symmetry.space_group_name_H-M   'P 1'
#
loop_
_entity.id
_entity.type
_entity.pdbx_description
1 polymer ?
#
loop_
_entity_poly.entity_id
_entity_poly.type
_entity_poly.pdbx_seq_one_letter_code
_entity_poly.pdbx_strand_id
1 'polypeptide(L)'
;MCWRPLWDEAIYLGSKKIRAQGLLRKGAGICHGVAGNIWALVLLHESFEKGVSFMEETWNCYVERTGSTEAMPDITRDGSKFLSLALGMLRYSALAPPFAEQPFEGDMCFRMPDHPYSLFEGLSGTVCLWSDLAVLIKTKLNIIEARAEGGTGNEELATCVIYETLGFPGLTVPV
;
A
#
# COMPACT_ATOMS: atom_id res chain seq x y z
N MET A 1 -22.95 8.40 0.04
CA MET A 1 -22.07 9.19 -0.86
C MET A 1 -21.61 8.24 -1.96
N CYS A 2 -21.82 8.55 -3.24
CA CYS A 2 -21.39 7.66 -4.33
C CYS A 2 -19.96 8.02 -4.79
N TRP A 3 -19.17 7.01 -5.17
CA TRP A 3 -17.86 7.20 -5.78
C TRP A 3 -17.94 8.04 -7.07
N ARG A 4 -16.85 8.72 -7.40
CA ARG A 4 -16.67 9.55 -8.60
C ARG A 4 -15.23 9.41 -9.11
N PRO A 5 -14.99 9.48 -10.43
CA PRO A 5 -13.65 9.36 -11.02
C PRO A 5 -12.63 10.39 -10.47
N LEU A 6 -13.11 11.55 -10.02
CA LEU A 6 -12.28 12.56 -9.36
C LEU A 6 -11.53 12.01 -8.14
N TRP A 7 -12.09 11.03 -7.43
CA TRP A 7 -11.43 10.43 -6.27
C TRP A 7 -10.23 9.59 -6.68
N ASP A 8 -10.27 8.89 -7.81
CA ASP A 8 -9.12 8.12 -8.30
C ASP A 8 -7.97 9.05 -8.70
N GLU A 9 -8.30 10.16 -9.36
CA GLU A 9 -7.32 11.20 -9.71
C GLU A 9 -6.71 11.79 -8.43
N ALA A 10 -7.54 12.10 -7.42
CA ALA A 10 -7.06 12.61 -6.14
C ALA A 10 -6.14 11.60 -5.42
N ILE A 11 -6.49 10.31 -5.41
CA ILE A 11 -5.68 9.24 -4.83
C ILE A 11 -4.36 9.11 -5.60
N TYR A 12 -4.40 9.14 -6.93
CA TYR A 12 -3.20 9.09 -7.76
C TYR A 12 -2.28 10.28 -7.52
N LEU A 13 -2.81 11.51 -7.46
CA LEU A 13 -2.05 12.70 -7.11
C LEU A 13 -1.48 12.61 -5.68
N GLY A 14 -2.24 12.04 -4.74
CA GLY A 14 -1.78 11.74 -3.39
C GLY A 14 -0.57 10.79 -3.38
N SER A 15 -0.62 9.72 -4.18
CA SER A 15 0.49 8.78 -4.32
C SER A 15 1.77 9.44 -4.87
N LYS A 16 1.61 10.39 -5.80
CA LYS A 16 2.75 11.19 -6.32
C LYS A 16 3.37 12.07 -5.24
N LYS A 17 2.55 12.60 -4.33
CA LYS A 17 3.05 13.37 -3.18
C LYS A 17 3.78 12.48 -2.19
N ILE A 18 3.26 11.30 -1.89
CA ILE A 18 3.96 10.30 -1.07
C ILE A 18 5.32 9.94 -1.69
N ARG A 19 5.38 9.71 -3.01
CA ARG A 19 6.65 9.45 -3.71
C ARG A 19 7.66 10.57 -3.53
N ALA A 20 7.22 11.83 -3.66
CA ALA A 20 8.11 12.98 -3.65
C ALA A 20 8.54 13.41 -2.23
N GLN A 21 7.70 13.18 -1.22
CA GLN A 21 7.82 13.80 0.10
C GLN A 21 7.56 12.84 1.28
N GLY A 22 7.29 11.56 1.01
CA GLY A 22 6.82 10.60 2.02
C GLY A 22 7.92 9.99 2.91
N LEU A 23 9.19 10.27 2.62
CA LEU A 23 10.34 9.90 3.47
C LEU A 23 10.51 10.96 4.57
N LEU A 24 9.68 10.89 5.60
CA LEU A 24 9.61 11.84 6.69
C LEU A 24 10.73 11.63 7.72
N ARG A 25 11.44 12.71 8.07
CA ARG A 25 12.40 12.72 9.20
C ARG A 25 11.72 12.65 10.58
N LYS A 26 10.40 12.84 10.63
CA LYS A 26 9.65 12.94 11.90
C LYS A 26 9.63 11.61 12.68
N GLY A 27 9.67 10.47 12.00
CA GLY A 27 9.67 9.17 12.67
C GLY A 27 9.21 8.03 11.77
N ALA A 28 9.34 6.81 12.27
CA ALA A 28 8.97 5.59 11.56
C ALA A 28 7.50 5.17 11.75
N GLY A 29 6.72 5.85 12.60
CA GLY A 29 5.33 5.50 12.94
C GLY A 29 4.28 5.72 11.82
N ILE A 30 3.01 5.47 12.13
CA ILE A 30 1.88 5.50 11.18
C ILE A 30 1.28 6.90 11.02
N CYS A 31 1.04 7.62 12.13
CA CYS A 31 0.22 8.84 12.11
C CYS A 31 0.81 9.95 11.23
N HIS A 32 2.13 10.09 11.26
CA HIS A 32 2.85 11.14 10.53
C HIS A 32 4.32 10.73 10.34
N GLY A 33 4.53 9.45 10.07
CA GLY A 33 5.83 8.84 9.84
C GLY A 33 5.88 8.08 8.53
N VAL A 34 7.04 7.49 8.25
CA VAL A 34 7.30 6.79 6.99
C VAL A 34 6.40 5.55 6.85
N ALA A 35 6.10 4.83 7.94
CA ALA A 35 5.29 3.62 7.84
C ALA A 35 3.86 3.92 7.33
N GLY A 36 3.21 4.98 7.81
CA GLY A 36 1.87 5.34 7.33
C GLY A 36 1.83 5.66 5.84
N ASN A 37 2.86 6.37 5.36
CA ASN A 37 3.01 6.69 3.93
C ASN A 37 3.21 5.43 3.07
N ILE A 38 4.05 4.50 3.54
CA ILE A 38 4.28 3.23 2.83
C ILE A 38 3.00 2.39 2.84
N TRP A 39 2.31 2.30 3.97
CA TRP A 39 1.10 1.50 4.09
C TRP A 39 0.00 1.98 3.14
N ALA A 40 -0.14 3.29 2.93
CA ALA A 40 -1.06 3.84 1.92
C ALA A 40 -0.75 3.34 0.50
N LEU A 41 0.53 3.19 0.13
CA LEU A 41 0.93 2.63 -1.16
C LEU A 41 0.66 1.13 -1.26
N VAL A 42 0.84 0.39 -0.15
CA VAL A 42 0.51 -1.04 -0.06
C VAL A 42 -0.99 -1.24 -0.26
N LEU A 43 -1.84 -0.47 0.43
CA LEU A 43 -3.29 -0.53 0.27
C LEU A 43 -3.72 -0.15 -1.14
N LEU A 44 -3.04 0.81 -1.76
CA LEU A 44 -3.32 1.19 -3.15
C LEU A 44 -2.96 0.07 -4.12
N HIS A 45 -1.81 -0.60 -3.92
CA HIS A 45 -1.45 -1.79 -4.68
C HIS A 45 -2.55 -2.86 -4.59
N GLU A 46 -2.96 -3.22 -3.37
CA GLU A 46 -4.00 -4.21 -3.12
C GLU A 46 -5.32 -3.84 -3.79
N SER A 47 -5.73 -2.58 -3.69
CA SER A 47 -6.96 -2.08 -4.31
C SER A 47 -6.95 -2.22 -5.83
N PHE A 48 -5.81 -1.96 -6.49
CA PHE A 48 -5.70 -2.09 -7.94
C PHE A 48 -5.60 -3.55 -8.40
N GLU A 49 -4.94 -4.42 -7.63
CA GLU A 49 -4.84 -5.86 -7.96
C GLU A 49 -6.19 -6.57 -7.80
N LYS A 50 -6.96 -6.24 -6.76
CA LYS A 50 -8.21 -6.92 -6.41
C LYS A 50 -9.45 -6.25 -7.00
N GLY A 51 -9.36 -4.95 -7.30
CA GLY A 51 -10.52 -4.12 -7.63
C GLY A 51 -10.83 -3.98 -9.11
N VAL A 52 -10.15 -4.68 -10.03
CA VAL A 52 -10.32 -4.45 -11.48
C VAL A 52 -11.78 -4.63 -11.92
N SER A 53 -12.44 -5.72 -11.51
CA SER A 53 -13.86 -5.96 -11.80
C SER A 53 -14.77 -4.94 -11.15
N PHE A 54 -14.52 -4.63 -9.87
CA PHE A 54 -15.31 -3.64 -9.12
C PHE A 54 -15.19 -2.21 -9.69
N MET A 55 -14.03 -1.84 -10.24
CA MET A 55 -13.83 -0.55 -10.90
C MET A 55 -14.67 -0.41 -12.17
N GLU A 56 -14.82 -1.48 -12.95
CA GLU A 56 -15.65 -1.46 -14.16
C GLU A 56 -17.14 -1.33 -13.81
N GLU A 57 -17.61 -2.04 -12.77
CA GLU A 57 -18.98 -1.92 -12.27
C GLU A 57 -19.28 -0.51 -11.76
N THR A 58 -18.39 0.05 -10.94
CA THR A 58 -18.56 1.41 -10.39
C THR A 58 -18.52 2.48 -11.48
N TRP A 59 -17.71 2.30 -12.52
CA TRP A 59 -17.70 3.15 -13.70
C TRP A 59 -19.03 3.10 -14.46
N ASN A 60 -19.56 1.91 -14.72
CA ASN A 60 -20.85 1.75 -15.40
C ASN A 60 -21.99 2.43 -14.63
N CYS A 61 -22.06 2.23 -13.30
CA CYS A 61 -23.03 2.93 -12.46
C CYS A 61 -22.84 4.46 -12.47
N TYR A 62 -21.62 4.96 -12.59
CA TYR A 62 -21.34 6.40 -12.73
C TYR A 62 -21.88 6.94 -14.07
N VAL A 63 -21.62 6.25 -15.18
CA VAL A 63 -22.10 6.63 -16.52
C VAL A 63 -23.62 6.61 -16.57
N GLU A 64 -24.26 5.55 -16.11
CA GLU A 64 -25.73 5.43 -16.07
C GLU A 64 -26.39 6.57 -15.29
N ARG A 65 -25.81 6.94 -14.15
CA ARG A 65 -26.35 7.99 -13.28
C ARG A 65 -26.11 9.40 -13.80
N THR A 66 -25.02 9.65 -14.52
CA THR A 66 -24.59 11.00 -14.91
C THR A 66 -24.77 11.32 -16.39
N GLY A 67 -24.96 10.29 -17.23
CA GLY A 67 -24.94 10.44 -18.68
C GLY A 67 -23.56 10.82 -19.23
N SER A 68 -22.48 10.59 -18.49
CA SER A 68 -21.12 10.93 -18.91
C SER A 68 -20.75 10.23 -20.22
N THR A 69 -20.13 10.97 -21.13
CA THR A 69 -19.54 10.44 -22.37
C THR A 69 -18.02 10.35 -22.31
N GLU A 70 -17.43 10.64 -21.15
CA GLU A 70 -15.99 10.52 -20.94
C GLU A 70 -15.56 9.06 -21.05
N ALA A 71 -14.32 8.80 -21.47
CA ALA A 71 -13.74 7.47 -21.40
C ALA A 71 -13.35 7.15 -19.95
N MET A 72 -13.38 5.88 -19.58
CA MET A 72 -12.87 5.44 -18.28
C MET A 72 -11.38 5.85 -18.17
N PRO A 73 -10.97 6.52 -17.08
CA PRO A 73 -9.60 6.96 -16.91
C PRO A 73 -8.62 5.77 -16.89
N ASP A 74 -7.50 5.89 -17.61
CA ASP A 74 -6.36 4.96 -17.53
C ASP A 74 -5.50 5.26 -16.29
N ILE A 75 -6.14 5.42 -15.13
CA ILE A 75 -5.44 5.63 -13.86
C ILE A 75 -4.90 4.26 -13.44
N THR A 76 -3.77 3.92 -14.04
CA THR A 76 -2.93 2.74 -13.84
C THR A 76 -3.61 1.53 -13.21
N ARG A 77 -4.14 0.68 -14.09
CA ARG A 77 -4.54 -0.69 -13.77
C ARG A 77 -3.40 -1.57 -13.24
N ASP A 78 -2.14 -1.12 -13.38
CA ASP A 78 -0.97 -1.79 -12.82
C ASP A 78 -0.66 -1.29 -11.41
N GLY A 79 -1.09 -2.06 -10.41
CA GLY A 79 -0.79 -1.82 -9.01
C GLY A 79 0.70 -2.01 -8.66
N SER A 80 1.49 -2.69 -9.50
CA SER A 80 2.88 -3.07 -9.20
C SER A 80 3.80 -1.88 -8.93
N LYS A 81 3.51 -0.73 -9.54
CA LYS A 81 4.28 0.50 -9.33
C LYS A 81 4.19 1.00 -7.88
N PHE A 82 3.05 0.80 -7.22
CA PHE A 82 2.83 1.22 -5.83
C PHE A 82 3.56 0.30 -4.86
N LEU A 83 3.50 -1.02 -5.10
CA LEU A 83 4.27 -2.00 -4.33
C LEU A 83 5.77 -1.76 -4.49
N SER A 84 6.24 -1.52 -5.71
CA SER A 84 7.65 -1.21 -5.98
C SER A 84 8.12 0.04 -5.23
N LEU A 85 7.30 1.09 -5.22
CA LEU A 85 7.58 2.31 -4.46
C LEU A 85 7.57 2.05 -2.95
N ALA A 86 6.58 1.30 -2.45
CA ALA A 86 6.46 0.93 -1.04
C ALA A 86 7.71 0.17 -0.55
N LEU A 87 8.14 -0.84 -1.29
CA LEU A 87 9.35 -1.63 -1.00
C LEU A 87 10.62 -0.79 -1.05
N GLY A 88 10.74 0.10 -2.04
CA GLY A 88 11.88 1.02 -2.13
C GLY A 88 11.95 1.99 -0.96
N MET A 89 10.83 2.58 -0.58
CA MET A 89 10.73 3.46 0.58
C MET A 89 11.02 2.71 1.89
N LEU A 90 10.48 1.49 2.06
CA LEU A 90 10.73 0.67 3.24
C LEU A 90 12.22 0.34 3.37
N ARG A 91 12.83 -0.17 2.29
CA ARG A 91 14.25 -0.51 2.24
C ARG A 91 15.13 0.68 2.56
N TYR A 92 14.80 1.86 2.02
CA TYR A 92 15.56 3.07 2.31
C TYR A 92 15.37 3.52 3.77
N SER A 93 14.15 3.44 4.31
CA SER A 93 13.85 3.78 5.71
C SER A 93 14.53 2.86 6.71
N ALA A 94 14.75 1.59 6.35
CA ALA A 94 15.43 0.59 7.18
C ALA A 94 16.94 0.88 7.35
N LEU A 95 17.50 1.83 6.58
CA LEU A 95 18.88 2.28 6.75
C LEU A 95 19.03 3.24 7.95
N ALA A 96 17.94 3.86 8.39
CA ALA A 96 17.95 4.73 9.56
C ALA A 96 17.77 3.91 10.84
N PRO A 97 18.49 4.24 11.93
CA PRO A 97 18.27 3.57 13.20
C PRO A 97 16.84 3.83 13.70
N PRO A 98 16.16 2.83 14.30
CA PRO A 98 14.78 2.98 14.79
C PRO A 98 14.68 3.98 15.94
N PHE A 99 15.74 4.11 16.72
CA PHE A 99 15.91 5.11 17.77
C PHE A 99 17.28 5.79 17.56
N ALA A 100 17.28 7.10 17.34
CA ALA A 100 18.51 7.88 17.28
C ALA A 100 18.62 8.70 18.56
N GLU A 101 19.51 8.29 19.46
CA GLU A 101 19.86 9.07 20.65
C GLU A 101 20.70 10.31 20.29
N GLN A 102 21.42 10.25 19.17
CA GLN A 102 22.17 11.36 18.58
C GLN A 102 21.88 11.44 17.07
N PRO A 103 22.01 12.62 16.43
CA PRO A 103 21.89 12.73 14.98
C PRO A 103 22.87 11.75 14.34
N PHE A 104 22.35 10.72 13.69
CA PHE A 104 23.15 9.81 12.89
C PHE A 104 23.82 10.63 11.78
N GLU A 105 25.12 10.42 11.53
CA GLU A 105 25.85 11.12 10.46
C GLU A 105 25.24 10.76 9.11
N GLY A 106 24.36 11.64 8.62
CA GLY A 106 23.65 11.50 7.36
C GLY A 106 22.30 12.21 7.33
N ASP A 107 21.73 12.38 6.14
CA ASP A 107 20.44 13.05 5.93
C ASP A 107 19.22 12.24 6.44
N MET A 108 19.44 11.01 6.92
CA MET A 108 18.43 10.03 7.30
C MET A 108 18.49 9.67 8.78
N CYS A 109 18.02 10.59 9.63
CA CYS A 109 17.85 10.39 11.06
C CYS A 109 16.38 10.59 11.43
N PHE A 110 15.73 9.58 11.99
CA PHE A 110 14.38 9.73 12.56
C PHE A 110 14.45 10.45 13.90
N ARG A 111 13.53 11.40 14.11
CA ARG A 111 13.34 11.99 15.43
C ARG A 111 12.74 10.95 16.38
N MET A 112 13.17 10.97 17.64
CA MET A 112 12.52 10.21 18.71
C MET A 112 11.08 10.69 18.90
N PRO A 113 10.07 9.79 18.80
CA PRO A 113 8.68 10.13 19.08
C PRO A 113 8.41 10.20 20.59
N ASP A 114 7.33 10.88 20.99
CA ASP A 114 6.94 11.02 22.40
C ASP A 114 6.60 9.67 23.04
N HIS A 115 6.01 8.75 22.26
CA HIS A 115 5.69 7.39 22.69
C HIS A 115 6.36 6.35 21.76
N PRO A 116 7.65 6.00 21.99
CA PRO A 116 8.48 5.16 21.12
C PRO A 116 7.95 3.78 20.77
N TYR A 117 7.06 3.23 21.59
CA TYR A 117 6.49 1.90 21.41
C TYR A 117 4.97 1.93 21.20
N SER A 118 4.39 3.10 20.91
CA SER A 118 2.95 3.21 20.61
C SER A 118 2.63 2.77 19.18
N LEU A 119 1.35 2.48 18.92
CA LEU A 119 0.86 2.11 17.59
C LEU A 119 1.01 3.25 16.58
N PHE A 120 0.59 4.48 16.93
CA PHE A 120 0.47 5.55 15.95
C PHE A 120 1.78 6.32 15.74
N GLU A 121 2.60 6.51 16.78
CA GLU A 121 3.83 7.30 16.69
C GLU A 121 5.09 6.44 16.74
N GLY A 122 5.01 5.30 17.41
CA GLY A 122 6.14 4.44 17.73
C GLY A 122 6.31 3.23 16.82
N LEU A 123 7.19 2.33 17.26
CA LEU A 123 7.59 1.14 16.51
C LEU A 123 6.48 0.12 16.35
N SER A 124 5.48 0.06 17.22
CA SER A 124 4.40 -0.91 17.07
C SER A 124 3.67 -0.72 15.73
N GLY A 125 3.50 0.52 15.28
CA GLY A 125 2.92 0.78 13.96
C GLY A 125 3.83 0.36 12.80
N THR A 126 5.14 0.56 12.96
CA THR A 126 6.14 0.06 12.01
C THR A 126 6.08 -1.46 11.93
N VAL A 127 6.00 -2.16 13.07
CA VAL A 127 5.87 -3.62 13.13
C VAL A 127 4.65 -4.09 12.35
N CYS A 128 3.49 -3.45 12.52
CA CYS A 128 2.30 -3.81 11.74
C CYS A 128 2.53 -3.72 10.23
N LEU A 129 3.15 -2.64 9.74
CA LEU A 129 3.51 -2.51 8.33
C LEU A 129 4.44 -3.64 7.87
N TRP A 130 5.49 -3.94 8.64
CA TRP A 130 6.43 -5.02 8.28
C TRP A 130 5.76 -6.39 8.22
N SER A 131 4.87 -6.68 9.17
CA SER A 131 4.09 -7.92 9.19
C SER A 131 3.20 -8.03 7.96
N ASP A 132 2.45 -6.98 7.64
CA ASP A 132 1.57 -6.95 6.46
C ASP A 132 2.36 -7.15 5.17
N LEU A 133 3.49 -6.43 5.04
CA LEU A 133 4.29 -6.48 3.84
C LEU A 133 5.03 -7.81 3.69
N ALA A 134 5.43 -8.47 4.78
CA ALA A 134 6.04 -9.80 4.74
C ALA A 134 5.08 -10.84 4.14
N VAL A 135 3.81 -10.82 4.54
CA VAL A 135 2.76 -11.68 3.97
C VAL A 135 2.54 -11.36 2.50
N LEU A 136 2.44 -10.08 2.14
CA LEU A 136 2.26 -9.66 0.75
C LEU A 136 3.44 -10.09 -0.15
N ILE A 137 4.68 -9.85 0.28
CA ILE A 137 5.88 -10.26 -0.46
C ILE A 137 5.87 -11.77 -0.68
N LYS A 138 5.61 -12.56 0.37
CA LYS A 138 5.54 -14.03 0.26
C LYS A 138 4.47 -14.47 -0.74
N THR A 139 3.30 -13.83 -0.70
CA THR A 139 2.19 -14.09 -1.64
C THR A 139 2.63 -13.84 -3.08
N LYS A 140 3.24 -12.68 -3.34
CA LYS A 140 3.69 -12.32 -4.69
C LYS A 140 4.80 -13.23 -5.19
N LEU A 141 5.75 -13.63 -4.33
CA LEU A 141 6.80 -14.58 -4.69
C LEU A 141 6.20 -15.93 -5.08
N ASN A 142 5.28 -16.47 -4.29
CA ASN A 142 4.60 -17.74 -4.61
C ASN A 142 3.86 -17.67 -5.96
N ILE A 143 3.17 -16.55 -6.26
CA ILE A 143 2.49 -16.35 -7.55
C ILE A 143 3.51 -16.31 -8.70
N ILE A 144 4.63 -15.61 -8.52
CA ILE A 144 5.70 -15.52 -9.54
C ILE A 144 6.31 -16.91 -9.81
N GLU A 145 6.57 -17.68 -8.76
CA GLU A 145 7.09 -19.05 -8.85
C GLU A 145 6.09 -19.97 -9.57
N ALA A 146 4.81 -19.95 -9.19
CA ALA A 146 3.77 -20.75 -9.84
C ALA A 146 3.60 -20.41 -11.33
N ARG A 147 3.71 -19.12 -11.70
CA ARG A 147 3.71 -18.67 -13.10
C ARG A 147 4.92 -19.18 -13.87
N ALA A 148 6.10 -19.19 -13.26
CA ALA A 148 7.32 -19.68 -13.88
C ALA A 148 7.28 -21.20 -14.15
N GLU A 149 6.55 -21.95 -13.32
CA GLU A 149 6.36 -23.40 -13.44
C GLU A 149 5.24 -23.81 -14.43
N GLY A 150 4.54 -22.83 -15.05
CA GLY A 150 3.53 -23.09 -16.08
C GLY A 150 2.18 -23.60 -15.57
N GLY A 151 1.92 -23.55 -14.26
CA GLY A 151 0.68 -24.04 -13.65
C GLY A 151 -0.38 -22.95 -13.48
N THR A 152 -1.32 -22.84 -14.43
CA THR A 152 -2.46 -21.89 -14.34
C THR A 152 -3.46 -22.22 -13.23
N GLY A 153 -3.52 -23.48 -12.77
CA GLY A 153 -4.47 -23.92 -11.72
C GLY A 153 -4.02 -23.64 -10.27
N ASN A 154 -2.75 -23.28 -10.05
CA ASN A 154 -2.21 -23.04 -8.70
C ASN A 154 -2.39 -21.58 -8.24
N GLU A 155 -2.63 -20.65 -9.16
CA GLU A 155 -2.78 -19.22 -8.85
C GLU A 155 -4.05 -18.94 -8.05
N GLU A 156 -5.19 -19.49 -8.46
CA GLU A 156 -6.48 -19.27 -7.77
C GLU A 156 -6.44 -19.82 -6.34
N LEU A 157 -5.85 -21.00 -6.15
CA LEU A 157 -5.72 -21.66 -4.85
C LEU A 157 -4.72 -20.96 -3.92
N ALA A 158 -3.56 -20.53 -4.45
CA ALA A 158 -2.56 -19.78 -3.69
C ALA A 158 -3.06 -18.38 -3.30
N THR A 159 -3.89 -17.77 -4.14
CA THR A 159 -4.52 -16.48 -3.83
C THR A 159 -5.59 -16.67 -2.74
N CYS A 160 -6.47 -17.68 -2.84
CA CYS A 160 -7.51 -18.02 -1.84
C CYS A 160 -6.98 -18.27 -0.43
N VAL A 161 -5.85 -18.98 -0.26
CA VAL A 161 -5.32 -19.35 1.07
C VAL A 161 -4.74 -18.16 1.85
N ILE A 162 -4.39 -17.06 1.19
CA ILE A 162 -3.73 -15.91 1.85
C ILE A 162 -4.70 -14.73 2.08
N TYR A 163 -5.89 -14.75 1.45
CA TYR A 163 -6.93 -13.73 1.66
C TYR A 163 -7.42 -13.61 3.12
N GLU A 164 -7.17 -14.59 3.97
CA GLU A 164 -7.64 -14.58 5.36
C GLU A 164 -6.72 -13.82 6.35
N THR A 165 -5.52 -13.37 5.95
CA THR A 165 -4.48 -12.98 6.94
C THR A 165 -4.00 -11.53 6.96
N LEU A 166 -4.68 -10.59 6.29
CA LEU A 166 -4.33 -9.16 6.41
C LEU A 166 -5.49 -8.36 7.02
N GLY A 167 -5.34 -7.98 8.28
CA GLY A 167 -6.37 -7.22 8.99
C GLY A 167 -5.92 -6.61 10.30
N PHE A 168 -5.37 -5.39 10.25
CA PHE A 168 -5.86 -4.30 11.10
C PHE A 168 -5.56 -2.90 10.51
N PRO A 169 -6.56 -2.02 10.32
CA PRO A 169 -8.00 -2.23 10.49
C PRO A 169 -8.68 -2.59 9.15
N GLY A 170 -8.91 -3.89 8.94
CA GLY A 170 -10.18 -4.41 8.39
C GLY A 170 -10.58 -4.05 6.96
N LEU A 171 -9.89 -4.61 5.97
CA LEU A 171 -10.50 -4.96 4.67
C LEU A 171 -10.09 -6.38 4.25
N THR A 172 -10.37 -7.35 5.11
CA THR A 172 -10.80 -8.65 4.59
C THR A 172 -12.26 -8.47 4.18
N VAL A 173 -12.52 -8.32 2.88
CA VAL A 173 -13.87 -8.56 2.36
C VAL A 173 -13.88 -10.02 1.93
N PRO A 174 -14.41 -10.95 2.74
CA PRO A 174 -14.79 -12.25 2.19
C PRO A 174 -15.94 -11.99 1.21
N VAL A 175 -15.77 -12.42 -0.03
CA VAL A 175 -16.87 -12.57 -0.99
C VAL A 175 -17.39 -13.99 -0.87
#